data_AF-A0A4Q0MF46-F1
#
_entry.id   AF-A0A4Q0MF46-F1
#
_cell.length_a   1.000
_cell.length_b   1.000
_cell.length_c   1.000
_cell.angle_alpha   90.00
_cell.angle_beta   90.00
_cell.angle_gamma   90.00
#
_symmetry.space_group_name_H-M   'P 1'
#
loop_
_entity.id
_entity.type
_entity.pdbx_description
1 polymer ?
#
loop_
_entity_poly.entity_id
_entity_poly.type
_entity_poly.pdbx_seq_one_letter_code
_entity_poly.pdbx_strand_id
1 'polypeptide(L)'
;MSKRRAQGAAEIEESDAPAVGDVVKLVAGGPNMTVREVRQGLVATEWTDGARQAQTASFPSDSLRLVRRAGAADTKADDASAETETA
;
A
#
# COMPACT_ATOMS: atom_id res chain seq x y z
N MET A 1 -42.65 0.69 18.22
CA MET A 1 -42.47 0.41 16.77
C MET A 1 -41.38 1.33 16.22
N SER A 2 -40.45 0.78 15.43
CA SER A 2 -39.42 1.46 14.61
C SER A 2 -38.36 2.27 15.37
N LYS A 3 -37.25 1.66 15.81
CA LYS A 3 -36.05 1.17 15.07
C LYS A 3 -35.28 2.27 14.31
N ARG A 4 -33.97 2.31 14.63
CA ARG A 4 -32.80 2.80 13.88
C ARG A 4 -32.30 4.22 14.21
N ARG A 5 -31.34 4.29 15.14
CA ARG A 5 -30.13 5.10 14.89
C ARG A 5 -29.07 4.13 14.36
N ALA A 6 -28.91 4.11 13.04
CA ALA A 6 -27.68 3.60 12.45
C ALA A 6 -26.59 4.60 12.86
N GLN A 7 -25.75 4.21 13.82
CA GLN A 7 -24.49 4.89 14.03
C GLN A 7 -23.67 4.66 12.77
N GLY A 8 -23.23 5.78 12.19
CA GLY A 8 -22.50 5.84 10.95
C GLY A 8 -21.38 4.82 10.92
N ALA A 9 -21.27 4.18 9.78
CA ALA A 9 -20.04 3.53 9.35
C ALA A 9 -18.88 4.44 9.74
N ALA A 10 -17.90 3.88 10.45
CA ALA A 10 -16.58 4.46 10.48
C ALA A 10 -16.21 4.67 9.00
N GLU A 11 -16.22 5.92 8.57
CA GLU A 11 -15.54 6.32 7.35
C GLU A 11 -14.12 5.84 7.56
N ILE A 12 -13.78 4.76 6.88
CA ILE A 12 -12.42 4.30 6.74
C ILE A 12 -11.81 5.44 5.94
N GLU A 13 -11.29 6.46 6.64
CA GLU A 13 -10.32 7.37 6.04
C GLU A 13 -9.26 6.45 5.47
N GLU A 14 -9.36 6.23 4.16
CA GLU A 14 -8.36 5.55 3.37
C GLU A 14 -7.10 6.38 3.57
N SER A 15 -6.33 6.00 4.59
CA SER A 15 -5.22 6.78 5.07
C SER A 15 -4.23 6.81 3.91
N ASP A 16 -4.12 7.96 3.23
CA ASP A 16 -3.16 8.20 2.15
C ASP A 16 -1.71 8.06 2.65
N ALA A 17 -1.52 7.85 3.95
CA ALA A 17 -0.28 7.45 4.56
C ALA A 17 0.29 6.17 3.91
N PRO A 18 1.60 6.19 3.57
CA PRO A 18 2.27 5.01 3.06
C PRO A 18 2.27 3.89 4.10
N ALA A 19 2.04 2.67 3.66
CA ALA A 19 2.04 1.46 4.46
C ALA A 19 3.27 0.58 4.14
N VAL A 20 3.61 -0.33 5.04
CA VAL A 20 4.69 -1.30 4.80
C VAL A 20 4.37 -2.16 3.56
N GLY A 21 5.35 -2.27 2.67
CA GLY A 21 5.23 -2.96 1.38
C GLY A 21 4.79 -2.06 0.22
N ASP A 22 4.33 -0.84 0.50
CA ASP A 22 4.00 0.13 -0.55
C ASP A 22 5.27 0.49 -1.34
N VAL A 23 5.10 0.72 -2.65
CA VAL A 23 6.15 1.32 -3.48
C VAL A 23 5.91 2.82 -3.49
N VAL A 24 6.88 3.57 -3.03
CA VAL A 24 6.87 5.04 -2.93
C VAL A 24 8.03 5.63 -3.71
N LYS A 25 7.98 6.93 -3.97
CA LYS A 25 9.07 7.68 -4.57
C LYS A 25 9.10 9.08 -3.98
N LEU A 26 10.28 9.71 -3.94
CA LEU A 26 10.38 11.11 -3.53
C LEU A 26 9.60 12.01 -4.50
N VAL A 27 8.91 13.01 -3.96
CA VAL A 27 8.22 14.03 -4.75
C VAL A 27 9.19 14.76 -5.69
N ALA A 28 10.42 14.99 -5.23
CA ALA A 28 11.50 15.60 -6.02
C ALA A 28 12.04 14.73 -7.17
N GLY A 29 11.62 13.46 -7.27
CA GLY A 29 12.16 12.48 -8.21
C GLY A 29 13.22 11.56 -7.57
N GLY A 30 13.59 10.49 -8.29
CA GLY A 30 14.45 9.42 -7.75
C GLY A 30 14.02 8.00 -8.12
N PRO A 31 14.59 6.98 -7.47
CA PRO A 31 14.21 5.59 -7.66
C PRO A 31 12.84 5.29 -7.04
N ASN A 32 12.23 4.19 -7.47
CA ASN A 32 11.10 3.60 -6.75
C ASN A 32 11.64 2.85 -5.55
N MET A 33 11.05 3.08 -4.38
CA MET A 33 11.52 2.53 -3.11
C MET A 33 10.39 1.78 -2.43
N THR A 34 10.69 0.67 -1.79
CA THR A 34 9.72 -0.15 -1.06
C THR A 34 9.72 0.25 0.40
N VAL A 35 8.56 0.55 0.97
CA VAL A 35 8.43 0.87 2.39
C VAL A 35 8.69 -0.39 3.22
N ARG A 36 9.67 -0.31 4.12
CA ARG A 36 9.99 -1.38 5.07
C ARG A 36 9.35 -1.14 6.43
N GLU A 37 9.26 0.12 6.84
CA GLU A 37 8.76 0.50 8.15
C GLU A 37 8.22 1.93 8.15
N VAL A 38 7.21 2.19 8.98
CA VAL A 38 6.60 3.52 9.17
C VAL A 38 6.54 3.81 10.66
N ARG A 39 7.17 4.89 11.10
CA ARG A 39 7.19 5.33 12.50
C ARG A 39 7.00 6.85 12.58
N GLN A 40 5.92 7.29 13.23
CA GLN A 40 5.71 8.70 13.58
C GLN A 40 5.91 9.69 12.42
N GLY A 41 5.40 9.36 11.22
CA GLY A 41 5.55 10.20 10.03
C GLY A 41 6.91 10.09 9.32
N LEU A 42 7.82 9.24 9.82
CA LEU A 42 9.03 8.85 9.12
C LEU A 42 8.85 7.47 8.48
N VAL A 43 9.27 7.34 7.23
CA VAL A 43 9.10 6.13 6.41
C VAL A 43 10.47 5.61 6.03
N ALA A 44 10.83 4.45 6.55
CA ALA A 44 12.03 3.74 6.16
C ALA A 44 11.76 2.96 4.87
N THR A 45 12.63 3.14 3.90
CA THR A 45 12.49 2.60 2.55
C THR A 45 13.73 1.84 2.12
N GLU A 46 13.56 0.90 1.20
CA GLU A 46 14.63 0.14 0.58
C GLU A 46 14.47 0.14 -0.94
N TRP A 47 15.58 0.29 -1.67
CA TRP A 47 15.60 0.16 -3.12
C TRP A 47 16.92 -0.42 -3.59
N THR A 48 16.93 -0.89 -4.83
CA THR A 48 18.14 -1.36 -5.49
C THR A 48 18.70 -0.26 -6.39
N ASP A 49 19.98 0.05 -6.24
CA ASP A 49 20.66 1.01 -7.12
C ASP A 49 21.15 0.35 -8.43
N GLY A 50 21.75 1.15 -9.32
CA GLY A 50 22.34 0.65 -10.57
C GLY A 50 23.47 -0.37 -10.38
N ALA A 51 24.04 -0.47 -9.17
CA ALA A 51 25.06 -1.45 -8.82
C ALA A 51 24.46 -2.75 -8.22
N ARG A 52 23.13 -2.89 -8.24
CA ARG A 52 22.39 -4.02 -7.64
C ARG A 52 22.58 -4.14 -6.13
N GLN A 53 22.97 -3.06 -5.46
CA GLN A 53 23.09 -3.04 -4.00
C GLN A 53 21.80 -2.56 -3.37
N ALA A 54 21.40 -3.21 -2.27
CA ALA A 54 20.28 -2.77 -1.46
C ALA A 54 20.69 -1.50 -0.70
N GLN A 55 20.00 -0.41 -0.99
CA GLN A 55 20.14 0.86 -0.31
C GLN A 55 18.94 1.04 0.62
N THR A 56 19.18 1.60 1.79
CA THR A 56 18.13 1.94 2.76
C THR A 56 18.23 3.40 3.15
N ALA A 57 17.09 4.06 3.26
CA ALA A 57 17.00 5.42 3.79
C ALA A 57 15.62 5.71 4.35
N SER A 58 15.57 6.69 5.24
CA SER A 58 14.33 7.15 5.87
C SER A 58 13.98 8.55 5.40
N PHE A 59 12.72 8.75 5.07
CA PHE A 59 12.20 10.03 4.59
C PHE A 59 10.92 10.43 5.33
N PRO A 60 10.64 11.72 5.49
CA PRO A 60 9.33 12.19 5.96
C PRO A 60 8.23 11.70 5.00
N SER A 61 7.08 11.28 5.52
CA SER A 61 5.97 10.77 4.72
C SER A 61 5.45 11.80 3.71
N ASP A 62 5.49 13.09 4.06
CA ASP A 62 5.12 14.22 3.20
C ASP A 62 6.08 14.46 2.02
N SER A 63 7.30 13.94 2.10
CA SER A 63 8.27 13.99 1.00
C SER A 63 8.11 12.86 -0.01
N LEU A 64 7.19 11.92 0.24
CA LEU A 64 6.96 10.72 -0.54
C LEU A 64 5.62 10.79 -1.26
N ARG A 65 5.57 10.20 -2.45
CA ARG A 65 4.33 9.90 -3.17
C ARG A 65 4.19 8.40 -3.34
N LEU A 66 2.97 7.91 -3.15
CA LEU A 66 2.61 6.53 -3.43
C LEU A 66 2.69 6.25 -4.93
N VAL A 67 3.41 5.19 -5.30
CA VAL A 67 3.52 4.68 -6.68
C VAL A 67 2.67 3.42 -6.85
N ARG A 68 2.66 2.54 -5.84
CA ARG A 68 1.85 1.32 -5.82
C ARG A 68 1.54 0.90 -4.38
N ARG A 69 0.30 0.55 -4.07
CA ARG A 69 -0.08 -0.08 -2.78
C ARG A 69 0.44 -1.51 -2.69
N ALA A 70 0.84 -1.93 -1.50
CA ALA A 70 0.95 -3.34 -1.14
C ALA A 70 -0.42 -4.00 -1.23
N GLY A 71 -0.50 -5.19 -1.83
CA GLY A 71 -1.76 -5.94 -1.90
C GLY A 71 -2.77 -5.46 -2.95
N ALA A 72 -2.48 -4.37 -3.68
CA ALA A 72 -3.09 -4.14 -5.00
C ALA A 72 -2.46 -5.12 -6.00
N ALA A 73 -2.65 -6.42 -5.75
CA ALA A 73 -2.66 -7.38 -6.84
C ALA A 73 -3.74 -6.88 -7.80
N ASP A 74 -3.41 -6.76 -9.09
CA ASP A 74 -4.38 -6.70 -10.16
C ASP A 74 -5.53 -7.65 -9.80
N THR A 75 -6.70 -7.10 -9.44
CA THR A 75 -7.95 -7.85 -9.45
C THR A 75 -8.29 -8.13 -10.92
N LYS A 76 -7.42 -8.88 -11.62
CA LYS A 76 -7.89 -9.78 -12.65
C LYS A 76 -8.55 -10.90 -11.86
N ALA A 77 -9.85 -10.75 -11.66
CA ALA A 77 -10.71 -11.81 -11.18
C ALA A 77 -10.48 -13.02 -12.11
N ASP A 78 -9.67 -13.96 -11.64
CA ASP A 78 -9.62 -15.30 -12.21
C ASP A 78 -10.93 -15.95 -11.77
N ASP A 79 -11.87 -15.99 -12.71
CA ASP A 79 -13.09 -16.79 -12.68
C ASP A 79 -12.68 -18.26 -12.55
N ALA A 80 -12.32 -18.66 -11.34
CA ALA A 80 -12.08 -20.05 -11.00
C ALA A 80 -13.44 -20.76 -11.06
N SER A 81 -13.70 -21.35 -12.23
CA SER A 81 -14.78 -22.28 -12.50
C SER A 81 -14.98 -23.24 -11.33
N ALA A 82 -16.15 -23.15 -10.71
CA ALA A 82 -16.65 -24.19 -9.83
C ALA A 82 -17.00 -25.41 -10.69
N GLU A 83 -16.04 -26.31 -10.88
CA GLU A 83 -16.34 -27.68 -11.31
C GLU A 83 -17.16 -28.34 -10.20
N THR A 84 -18.47 -28.41 -10.41
CA THR A 84 -19.35 -29.28 -9.62
C THR A 84 -19.64 -30.49 -10.48
N GLU A 85 -18.75 -31.48 -10.41
CA GLU A 85 -19.03 -32.81 -10.93
C GLU A 85 -20.06 -33.47 -10.01
N THR A 86 -21.29 -33.54 -10.48
CA THR A 86 -22.34 -34.40 -9.92
C THR A 86 -22.04 -35.86 -10.29
N ALA A 87 -21.92 -36.72 -9.29
CA ALA A 87 -22.10 -38.16 -9.41
C ALA A 87 -23.04 -38.64 -8.30
#